data_AF-A0A3B9YM20-F1
#
_entry.id   AF-A0A3B9YM20-F1
#
_cell.length_a   1.000
_cell.length_b   1.000
_cell.length_c   1.000
_cell.angle_alpha   90.00
_cell.angle_beta   90.00
_cell.angle_gamma   90.00
#
_symmetry.space_group_name_H-M   'P 1'
#
loop_
_entity.id
_entity.type
_entity.pdbx_description
1 polymer ?
#
loop_
_entity_poly.entity_id
_entity_poly.type
_entity_poly.pdbx_seq_one_letter_code
_entity_poly.pdbx_strand_id
1 'polypeptide(L)'
;MSAPKPSPAASRVPWAELALAARLVLAVLFLISGLHKTAAPAEEFAAVIDAYALMPPDMLLPFAHFVPFVELLLAAALLSGFLLRLSAACTAALSLSFFAALGSTLARGIPLENCGCFGSIHL
;
A
#
# COMPACT_ATOMS: atom_id res chain seq x y z
N MET A 1 -26.13 52.18 6.00
CA MET A 1 -24.90 51.35 6.12
C MET A 1 -25.34 49.90 6.21
N SER A 2 -25.22 49.15 5.11
CA SER A 2 -25.66 47.75 5.03
C SER A 2 -24.58 46.83 5.57
N ALA A 3 -24.93 45.95 6.50
CA ALA A 3 -24.03 44.92 6.98
C ALA A 3 -23.70 43.92 5.85
N PRO A 4 -22.43 43.50 5.69
CA PRO A 4 -22.10 42.41 4.76
C PRO A 4 -22.74 41.10 5.25
N LYS A 5 -23.47 40.44 4.35
CA LYS A 5 -24.13 39.15 4.58
C LYS A 5 -23.04 38.08 4.82
N PRO A 6 -23.07 37.29 5.91
CA PRO A 6 -22.06 36.27 6.12
C PRO A 6 -22.21 35.19 5.05
N SER A 7 -21.14 34.92 4.30
CA SER A 7 -21.02 33.73 3.48
C SER A 7 -20.13 32.72 4.21
N PRO A 8 -20.72 31.62 4.73
CA PRO A 8 -19.95 30.43 5.00
C PRO A 8 -20.56 29.29 4.21
N ALA A 9 -20.56 29.40 2.88
CA ALA A 9 -20.44 28.21 2.04
C ALA A 9 -18.96 27.73 2.06
N ALA A 10 -18.40 27.61 3.27
CA ALA A 10 -17.20 26.81 3.46
C ALA A 10 -17.63 25.38 3.12
N SER A 11 -17.11 24.84 2.03
CA SER A 11 -17.32 23.46 1.63
C SER A 11 -17.02 22.58 2.84
N ARG A 12 -18.07 22.02 3.44
CA ARG A 12 -17.88 21.00 4.48
C ARG A 12 -17.37 19.78 3.74
N VAL A 13 -16.04 19.68 3.62
CA VAL A 13 -15.43 18.47 3.10
C VAL A 13 -15.99 17.32 3.94
N PRO A 14 -16.66 16.33 3.34
CA PRO A 14 -17.27 15.25 4.11
C PRO A 14 -16.15 14.31 4.54
N TRP A 15 -15.36 14.71 5.54
CA TRP A 15 -14.17 13.99 6.01
C TRP A 15 -14.45 12.53 6.36
N ALA A 16 -15.66 12.23 6.83
CA ALA A 16 -16.11 10.86 7.10
C ALA A 16 -16.21 10.02 5.82
N GLU A 17 -16.83 10.57 4.76
CA GLU A 17 -16.96 9.88 3.47
C GLU A 17 -15.60 9.70 2.80
N LEU A 18 -14.73 10.72 2.88
CA LEU A 18 -13.37 10.64 2.37
C LEU A 18 -12.55 9.58 3.11
N ALA A 19 -12.65 9.52 4.44
CA ALA A 19 -11.96 8.51 5.24
C ALA A 19 -12.47 7.10 4.92
N LEU A 20 -13.78 6.93 4.73
CA LEU A 20 -14.37 5.65 4.34
C LEU A 20 -13.91 5.24 2.93
N ALA A 21 -13.94 6.17 1.97
CA ALA A 21 -13.46 5.92 0.61
C ALA A 21 -11.97 5.54 0.60
N ALA A 22 -11.11 6.29 1.28
CA ALA A 22 -9.68 6.01 1.38
C ALA A 22 -9.42 4.63 2.01
N ARG A 23 -10.15 4.30 3.08
CA ARG A 23 -10.09 2.98 3.72
C ARG A 23 -10.44 1.86 2.75
N LEU A 24 -11.55 1.98 2.02
CA LEU A 24 -12.00 0.95 1.07
C LEU A 24 -11.02 0.80 -0.10
N VAL A 25 -10.52 1.91 -0.63
CA VAL A 25 -9.50 1.89 -1.69
C VAL A 25 -8.24 1.17 -1.21
N LEU A 26 -7.70 1.52 -0.05
CA LEU A 26 -6.51 0.85 0.51
C LEU A 26 -6.77 -0.63 0.77
N ALA A 27 -7.94 -0.98 1.28
CA ALA A 27 -8.30 -2.37 1.55
C ALA A 27 -8.35 -3.21 0.25
N VAL A 28 -8.97 -2.68 -0.80
CA VAL A 28 -9.04 -3.36 -2.11
C VAL A 28 -7.67 -3.44 -2.75
N LEU A 29 -6.86 -2.38 -2.69
CA LEU A 29 -5.50 -2.39 -3.23
C LEU A 29 -4.63 -3.46 -2.56
N PHE A 30 -4.63 -3.53 -1.22
CA PHE A 30 -3.89 -4.53 -0.47
C PHE A 30 -4.42 -5.95 -0.73
N LEU A 31 -5.74 -6.11 -0.90
CA LEU A 31 -6.34 -7.39 -1.24
C LEU A 31 -5.85 -7.90 -2.60
N ILE A 32 -5.98 -7.09 -3.64
CA ILE A 32 -5.55 -7.45 -5.01
C ILE A 32 -4.05 -7.72 -5.04
N SER A 33 -3.27 -6.83 -4.43
CA SER A 33 -1.82 -6.94 -4.29
C SER A 33 -1.41 -8.27 -3.65
N GLY A 34 -1.96 -8.57 -2.47
CA GLY A 34 -1.64 -9.78 -1.73
C GLY A 34 -2.07 -11.04 -2.49
N LEU A 35 -3.27 -11.04 -3.08
CA LEU A 35 -3.76 -12.18 -3.86
C LEU A 35 -2.82 -12.49 -5.03
N HIS A 36 -2.44 -11.48 -5.81
CA HIS A 36 -1.54 -11.68 -6.95
C HIS A 36 -0.16 -12.20 -6.52
N LYS A 37 0.39 -11.69 -5.43
CA LYS A 37 1.69 -12.16 -4.92
C LYS A 37 1.61 -13.57 -4.32
N THR A 38 0.49 -13.96 -3.73
CA THR A 38 0.28 -15.34 -3.22
C THR A 38 -0.11 -16.36 -4.28
N ALA A 39 -0.63 -15.91 -5.43
CA ALA A 39 -1.06 -16.79 -6.51
C ALA A 39 0.11 -17.33 -7.35
N ALA A 40 1.25 -16.63 -7.35
CA ALA A 40 2.48 -17.04 -8.00
C ALA A 40 3.47 -17.66 -7.00
N PRO A 41 4.47 -18.43 -7.48
CA PRO A 41 5.60 -18.87 -6.66
C PRO A 41 6.30 -17.67 -5.99
N ALA A 42 6.71 -17.84 -4.73
CA ALA A 42 7.31 -16.76 -3.96
C ALA A 42 8.65 -16.29 -4.54
N GLU A 43 9.33 -17.15 -5.29
CA GLU A 43 10.55 -16.87 -6.04
C GLU A 43 10.35 -15.71 -7.03
N GLU A 44 9.17 -15.60 -7.65
CA GLU A 44 8.88 -14.54 -8.60
C GLU A 44 8.81 -13.18 -7.91
N PHE A 45 8.14 -13.09 -6.76
CA PHE A 45 8.11 -11.85 -5.98
C PHE A 45 9.47 -11.58 -5.31
N ALA A 46 10.22 -12.61 -4.93
CA ALA A 46 11.59 -12.48 -4.43
C ALA A 46 12.52 -11.83 -5.47
N ALA A 47 12.40 -12.21 -6.75
CA ALA A 47 13.15 -11.57 -7.84
C ALA A 47 12.79 -10.09 -8.00
N VAL A 48 11.51 -9.74 -7.82
CA VAL A 48 11.09 -8.33 -7.83
C VAL A 48 11.67 -7.56 -6.64
N ILE A 49 11.71 -8.15 -5.44
CA ILE A 49 12.32 -7.54 -4.26
C ILE A 49 13.84 -7.34 -4.48
N ASP A 50 14.52 -8.32 -5.09
CA ASP A 50 15.96 -8.26 -5.36
C ASP A 50 16.33 -7.09 -6.29
N ALA A 51 15.46 -6.76 -7.24
CA ALA A 51 15.64 -5.60 -8.13
C ALA A 51 15.74 -4.26 -7.39
N TYR A 52 15.23 -4.15 -6.16
CA TYR A 52 15.41 -2.95 -5.34
C TYR A 52 16.83 -2.82 -4.79
N ALA A 53 17.61 -3.91 -4.73
CA ALA A 53 18.96 -3.95 -4.19
C ALA A 53 19.07 -3.30 -2.79
N LEU A 54 18.13 -3.65 -1.90
CA LEU A 54 18.01 -3.09 -0.54
C LEU A 54 18.28 -4.10 0.58
N MET A 55 18.22 -5.41 0.29
CA MET A 55 18.33 -6.45 1.31
C MET A 55 19.22 -7.60 0.83
N PRO A 56 19.82 -8.38 1.75
CA PRO A 56 20.67 -9.51 1.39
C PRO A 56 19.84 -10.66 0.79
N PRO A 57 20.47 -11.53 -0.03
CA PRO A 57 19.78 -12.63 -0.71
C PRO A 57 18.99 -13.56 0.22
N ASP A 58 19.52 -13.82 1.42
CA ASP A 58 18.91 -14.71 2.41
C ASP A 58 17.57 -14.20 2.95
N MET A 59 17.29 -12.90 2.80
CA MET A 59 16.05 -12.27 3.27
C MET A 59 14.95 -12.19 2.19
N LEU A 60 15.30 -12.41 0.92
CA LEU A 60 14.38 -12.23 -0.20
C LEU A 60 13.16 -13.16 -0.11
N LEU A 61 13.39 -14.47 0.03
CA LEU A 61 12.32 -15.47 0.13
C LEU A 61 11.45 -15.32 1.39
N PRO A 62 12.03 -15.12 2.60
CA PRO A 62 11.22 -14.81 3.78
C PRO A 62 10.30 -13.60 3.59
N PHE A 63 10.79 -12.51 3.00
CA PHE A 63 9.97 -11.33 2.72
C PHE A 63 8.92 -11.59 1.65
N ALA A 64 9.29 -12.33 0.60
CA ALA A 64 8.39 -12.68 -0.49
C ALA A 64 7.21 -13.54 -0.01
N HIS A 65 7.41 -14.39 1.00
CA HIS A 65 6.32 -15.08 1.66
C HIS A 65 5.54 -14.18 2.62
N PHE A 66 6.23 -13.44 3.49
CA PHE A 66 5.57 -12.77 4.62
C PHE A 66 4.73 -11.56 4.19
N VAL A 67 5.26 -10.71 3.32
CA VAL A 67 4.62 -9.44 2.93
C VAL A 67 3.22 -9.66 2.32
N PRO A 68 3.01 -10.59 1.37
CA PRO A 68 1.68 -10.85 0.80
C PRO A 68 0.63 -11.26 1.84
N PHE A 69 1.00 -12.11 2.82
CA PHE A 69 0.06 -12.48 3.88
C PHE A 69 -0.29 -11.30 4.79
N VAL A 70 0.68 -10.43 5.07
CA VAL A 70 0.42 -9.18 5.81
C VAL A 70 -0.52 -8.26 5.03
N GLU A 71 -0.32 -8.12 3.71
CA GLU A 71 -1.22 -7.35 2.85
C GLU A 71 -2.66 -7.87 2.91
N LEU A 72 -2.86 -9.19 2.80
CA LEU A 72 -4.17 -9.84 2.89
C LEU A 72 -4.84 -9.68 4.27
N LEU A 73 -4.08 -9.84 5.36
CA LEU A 73 -4.57 -9.64 6.72
C LEU A 73 -5.03 -8.20 6.95
N LEU A 74 -4.23 -7.23 6.50
CA LEU A 74 -4.57 -5.81 6.60
C LEU A 74 -5.80 -5.47 5.74
N ALA A 75 -5.90 -6.02 4.53
CA ALA A 75 -7.08 -5.86 3.70
C ALA A 75 -8.34 -6.38 4.38
N ALA A 76 -8.31 -7.61 4.93
CA ALA A 76 -9.44 -8.20 5.64
C ALA A 76 -9.83 -7.39 6.88
N ALA A 77 -8.84 -6.92 7.65
CA ALA A 77 -9.09 -6.08 8.84
C ALA A 77 -9.68 -4.71 8.45
N LEU A 78 -9.19 -4.08 7.38
CA LEU A 78 -9.76 -2.84 6.86
C LEU A 78 -11.16 -3.04 6.28
N LEU A 79 -11.48 -4.13 5.60
CA LEU A 79 -12.84 -4.38 5.10
C LEU A 79 -13.82 -4.63 6.25
N SER A 80 -13.47 -5.51 7.18
CA SER A 80 -14.32 -5.85 8.34
C SER A 80 -14.45 -4.73 9.37
N GLY A 81 -13.51 -3.79 9.42
CA GLY A 81 -13.45 -2.76 10.45
C GLY A 81 -12.82 -3.24 11.77
N PHE A 82 -12.23 -4.43 11.77
CA PHE A 82 -11.55 -4.99 12.93
C PHE A 82 -10.26 -4.21 13.24
N LEU A 83 -10.11 -3.80 14.51
CA LEU A 83 -8.99 -3.00 15.02
C LEU A 83 -8.60 -1.83 14.09
N LEU A 84 -9.61 -1.14 13.53
CA LEU A 84 -9.44 -0.23 12.39
C LEU A 84 -8.28 0.77 12.53
N ARG A 85 -8.09 1.35 13.73
CA ARG A 85 -7.00 2.30 13.99
C ARG A 85 -5.62 1.66 13.84
N LEU A 86 -5.45 0.44 14.35
CA LEU A 86 -4.20 -0.31 14.24
C LEU A 86 -3.98 -0.77 12.79
N SER A 87 -5.01 -1.36 12.17
CA SER A 87 -4.95 -1.81 10.78
C SER A 87 -4.59 -0.67 9.83
N ALA A 88 -5.22 0.49 9.98
CA ALA A 88 -4.90 1.68 9.20
C ALA A 88 -3.46 2.18 9.44
N ALA A 89 -2.99 2.17 10.69
CA ALA A 89 -1.62 2.56 11.02
C ALA A 89 -0.59 1.59 10.41
N CYS A 90 -0.84 0.28 10.48
CA CYS A 90 0.02 -0.74 9.87
C CYS A 90 0.02 -0.64 8.34
N THR A 91 -1.14 -0.45 7.71
CA THR A 91 -1.25 -0.19 6.26
C THR A 91 -0.44 1.05 5.87
N ALA A 92 -0.58 2.15 6.60
CA ALA A 92 0.18 3.36 6.33
C ALA A 92 1.70 3.14 6.49
N ALA A 93 2.12 2.43 7.55
CA ALA A 93 3.53 2.10 7.76
C ALA A 93 4.10 1.23 6.63
N LEU A 94 3.37 0.19 6.20
CA LEU A 94 3.79 -0.67 5.10
C LEU A 94 3.89 0.13 3.79
N SER A 95 2.87 0.94 3.46
CA SER A 95 2.89 1.80 2.27
C SER A 95 4.03 2.81 2.29
N LEU A 96 4.29 3.46 3.43
CA LEU A 96 5.41 4.39 3.58
C LEU A 96 6.76 3.68 3.40
N SER A 97 6.92 2.48 3.95
CA SER A 97 8.15 1.69 3.78
C SER A 97 8.37 1.31 2.31
N PHE A 98 7.30 0.95 1.59
CA PHE A 98 7.33 0.68 0.16
C PHE A 98 7.73 1.93 -0.65
N PHE A 99 7.09 3.07 -0.37
CA PHE A 99 7.45 4.32 -1.05
C PHE A 99 8.89 4.77 -0.76
N ALA A 100 9.38 4.55 0.47
CA ALA A 100 10.76 4.83 0.82
C ALA A 100 11.73 3.91 0.06
N ALA A 101 11.41 2.62 -0.06
CA ALA A 101 12.18 1.67 -0.86
C ALA A 101 12.22 2.07 -2.34
N LEU A 102 11.06 2.34 -2.93
CA LEU A 102 10.93 2.78 -4.32
C LEU A 102 11.68 4.09 -4.57
N GLY A 103 11.47 5.10 -3.73
CA GLY A 103 12.14 6.40 -3.82
C GLY A 103 13.66 6.28 -3.69
N SER A 104 14.15 5.45 -2.76
CA SER A 104 15.58 5.15 -2.60
C SER A 104 16.18 4.52 -3.85
N THR A 105 15.51 3.50 -4.40
CA THR A 105 15.98 2.80 -5.60
C THR A 105 16.03 3.73 -6.82
N LEU A 106 14.99 4.55 -7.02
CA LEU A 106 14.96 5.56 -8.08
C LEU A 106 16.04 6.64 -7.89
N ALA A 107 16.27 7.11 -6.66
CA ALA A 107 17.32 8.08 -6.36
C ALA A 107 18.75 7.53 -6.61
N ARG A 108 18.93 6.21 -6.53
CA ARG A 108 20.18 5.51 -6.90
C ARG A 108 20.32 5.26 -8.40
N GLY A 109 19.33 5.62 -9.22
CA GLY A 109 19.33 5.41 -10.66
C GLY A 109 19.20 3.96 -11.10
N ILE A 110 18.69 3.09 -10.23
CA ILE A 110 18.45 1.67 -10.56
C ILE A 110 17.17 1.59 -11.40
N PRO A 111 17.23 1.06 -12.63
CA PRO A 111 16.04 0.92 -13.46
C PRO A 111 15.11 -0.14 -12.87
N LEU A 112 13.92 0.29 -12.45
CA LEU A 112 12.84 -0.58 -11.99
C LEU A 112 11.75 -0.64 -13.05
N GLU A 113 11.64 -1.77 -13.75
CA GLU A 113 10.56 -2.00 -14.74
C GLU A 113 9.24 -2.38 -14.06
N ASN A 114 9.32 -3.14 -12.97
CA ASN A 114 8.18 -3.60 -12.18
C ASN A 114 8.35 -3.17 -10.73
N CYS A 115 7.42 -2.38 -10.20
CA CYS A 115 7.42 -1.96 -8.80
C CYS A 115 6.96 -3.07 -7.84
N GLY A 116 6.39 -4.17 -8.37
CA GLY A 116 5.99 -5.34 -7.60
C GLY A 116 4.65 -5.24 -6.91
N CYS A 117 3.90 -4.13 -7.05
CA CYS A 117 2.57 -3.99 -6.43
C CYS A 117 1.61 -5.14 -6.77
N PHE A 118 1.66 -5.63 -8.01
CA PHE A 118 0.79 -6.70 -8.51
C PHE A 118 1.53 -8.03 -8.72
N GLY A 119 2.66 -8.23 -8.03
CA GLY A 119 3.54 -9.38 -8.26
C GLY A 119 4.32 -9.26 -9.57
N SER A 120 4.57 -10.40 -10.20
CA SER A 120 5.30 -10.56 -11.48
C SER A 120 4.40 -10.44 -12.72
N ILE A 121 3.11 -10.20 -12.56
CA ILE A 121 2.15 -10.14 -13.66
C ILE A 121 2.39 -8.85 -14.45
N HIS A 122 2.92 -8.97 -15.66
CA HIS A 122 2.97 -7.88 -16.64
C HIS A 122 1.62 -7.83 -17.37
N LEU A 123 0.90 -6.72 -17.24
CA LEU A 123 -0.20 -6.33 -18.14
C LEU A 123 0.37 -5.64 -19.38
#